data_AF-A0A1F9N891-F1
#
_entry.id   AF-A0A1F9N891-F1
#
_cell.length_a   1.000
_cell.length_b   1.000
_cell.length_c   1.000
_cell.angle_alpha   90.00
_cell.angle_beta   90.00
_cell.angle_gamma   90.00
#
_symmetry.space_group_name_H-M   'P 1'
#
loop_
_entity.id
_entity.type
_entity.pdbx_description
1 polymer ?
#
loop_
_entity_poly.entity_id
_entity_poly.type
_entity_poly.pdbx_seq_one_letter_code
_entity_poly.pdbx_strand_id
1 'polypeptide(L)'
;SSMEKPVKDAGEGNERAERKDGWKSVNRRDFLRGVAVAGGAAFLGTPADAEALHDLSGWPDRMGMLTDLTECVGCRTCESACNAANGLPAPEVPFDEKSVFERRRRPTASAYTVVNRYGSPKGSGNPIYRKVQCNHCEEPSCASACPVRAYTKTPEGPVLYDKDVCFGCRYCMVACPYYAPAYDYESALEPRVVKCTMCHGRIKAGGIPACAGSCPVGAITFGKRDALLKIARNRIRKFPDRYVDQIYGEVEAGGTSWLYLSGVPFGQLDFPTNLPRKPIVENTKGFLSAVPLVLTLWPALLGLCYAANKNKEEKG
;
A
#
# COMPACT_ATOMS: atom_id res chain seq x y z
N SER A 1 -79.36 21.96 37.40
CA SER A 1 -78.42 22.94 36.83
C SER A 1 -77.56 22.20 35.81
N SER A 2 -78.11 21.67 34.72
CA SER A 2 -78.80 22.39 33.63
C SER A 2 -77.87 23.44 33.01
N MET A 3 -77.13 23.04 31.98
CA MET A 3 -77.06 23.79 30.72
C MET A 3 -76.36 22.95 29.65
N GLU A 4 -77.18 22.41 28.75
CA GLU A 4 -76.82 21.92 27.43
C GLU A 4 -76.49 23.08 26.46
N LYS A 5 -75.78 22.73 25.38
CA LYS A 5 -75.87 23.19 23.97
C LYS A 5 -74.49 23.53 23.38
N PRO A 6 -74.31 23.51 22.04
CA PRO A 6 -74.64 22.44 21.09
C PRO A 6 -73.49 22.15 20.11
N VAL A 7 -73.56 21.01 19.45
CA VAL A 7 -72.75 20.64 18.27
C VAL A 7 -73.10 21.58 17.11
N LYS A 8 -72.08 22.10 16.40
CA LYS A 8 -72.22 22.72 15.08
C LYS A 8 -71.27 22.05 14.09
N ASP A 9 -71.87 21.58 13.02
CA ASP A 9 -71.24 20.98 11.84
C ASP A 9 -70.17 21.89 11.24
N ALA A 10 -68.99 21.30 10.99
CA ALA A 10 -67.93 21.92 10.21
C ALA A 10 -68.19 21.64 8.72
N GLY A 11 -68.66 22.67 8.03
CA GLY A 11 -68.82 22.67 6.57
C GLY A 11 -67.48 22.57 5.85
N GLU A 12 -67.51 21.81 4.76
CA GLU A 12 -66.44 21.61 3.79
C GLU A 12 -65.92 22.95 3.23
N GLY A 13 -64.62 23.16 3.33
CA GLY A 13 -63.88 24.25 2.70
C GLY A 13 -62.58 23.70 2.12
N ASN A 14 -62.65 23.26 0.87
CA ASN A 14 -61.54 22.75 0.07
C ASN A 14 -60.65 23.92 -0.40
N GLU A 15 -59.52 24.17 0.28
CA GLU A 15 -58.42 24.98 -0.26
C GLU A 15 -57.15 24.12 -0.36
N ARG A 16 -57.05 23.42 -1.49
CA ARG A 16 -55.86 22.68 -1.90
C ARG A 16 -54.78 23.68 -2.29
N ALA A 17 -53.77 23.82 -1.43
CA ALA A 17 -52.58 24.62 -1.72
C ALA A 17 -51.90 24.15 -3.03
N GLU A 18 -51.91 25.02 -4.03
CA GLU A 18 -51.18 24.82 -5.29
C GLU A 18 -49.67 24.79 -5.03
N ARG A 19 -49.07 23.59 -5.07
CA ARG A 19 -47.63 23.46 -5.32
C ARG A 19 -47.38 23.77 -6.79
N LYS A 20 -46.82 24.96 -7.06
CA LYS A 20 -46.24 25.29 -8.37
C LYS A 20 -44.92 24.52 -8.53
N ASP A 21 -45.02 23.25 -8.91
CA ASP A 21 -43.87 22.47 -9.36
C ASP A 21 -43.49 22.94 -10.78
N GLY A 22 -42.61 23.94 -10.84
CA GLY A 22 -42.08 24.49 -12.08
C GLY A 22 -41.02 23.60 -12.74
N TRP A 23 -41.33 22.34 -13.04
CA TRP A 23 -40.45 21.48 -13.83
C TRP A 23 -40.88 21.49 -15.31
N LYS A 24 -40.04 22.05 -16.18
CA LYS A 24 -40.29 22.11 -17.63
C LYS A 24 -40.35 20.70 -18.21
N SER A 25 -41.42 20.38 -18.94
CA SER A 25 -41.59 19.07 -19.58
C SER A 25 -40.48 18.81 -20.61
N VAL A 26 -39.78 17.68 -20.52
CA VAL A 26 -38.65 17.34 -21.40
C VAL A 26 -39.19 16.62 -22.64
N ASN A 27 -39.05 17.20 -23.83
CA ASN A 27 -39.46 16.58 -25.10
C ASN A 27 -38.35 15.68 -25.66
N ARG A 28 -38.64 14.79 -26.63
CA ARG A 28 -37.67 13.89 -27.30
C ARG A 28 -36.42 14.64 -27.80
N ARG A 29 -36.59 15.85 -28.32
CA ARG A 29 -35.48 16.69 -28.79
C ARG A 29 -34.62 17.20 -27.63
N ASP A 30 -35.22 17.49 -26.49
CA ASP A 30 -34.52 17.92 -25.27
C ASP A 30 -33.82 16.75 -24.58
N PHE A 31 -34.43 15.55 -24.62
CA PHE A 31 -33.79 14.31 -24.19
C PHE A 31 -32.59 13.96 -25.07
N LEU A 32 -32.73 14.00 -26.40
CA LEU A 32 -31.63 13.74 -27.32
C LEU A 32 -30.53 14.80 -27.20
N ARG A 33 -30.88 16.07 -26.96
CA ARG A 33 -29.91 17.13 -26.61
C ARG A 33 -29.25 16.85 -25.27
N GLY A 34 -30.00 16.42 -24.24
CA GLY A 34 -29.45 16.06 -22.94
C GLY A 34 -28.48 14.88 -23.01
N VAL A 35 -28.81 13.83 -23.76
CA VAL A 35 -27.93 12.69 -24.02
C VAL A 35 -26.71 13.11 -24.86
N ALA A 36 -26.89 13.95 -25.88
CA ALA A 36 -25.79 14.44 -26.70
C ALA A 36 -24.88 15.42 -25.94
N VAL A 37 -25.40 16.18 -24.97
CA VAL A 37 -24.62 17.07 -24.10
C VAL A 37 -23.96 16.28 -22.97
N ALA A 38 -24.61 15.28 -22.37
CA ALA A 38 -24.01 14.43 -21.35
C ALA A 38 -22.95 13.49 -21.96
N GLY A 39 -23.26 12.86 -23.09
CA GLY A 39 -22.30 12.07 -23.87
C GLY A 39 -21.22 12.97 -24.45
N GLY A 40 -21.59 14.11 -25.02
CA GLY A 40 -20.65 15.10 -25.57
C GLY A 40 -19.73 15.68 -24.52
N ALA A 41 -20.20 16.05 -23.32
CA ALA A 41 -19.34 16.55 -22.25
C ALA A 41 -18.45 15.46 -21.64
N ALA A 42 -18.87 14.20 -21.66
CA ALA A 42 -18.03 13.08 -21.23
C ALA A 42 -16.99 12.64 -22.27
N PHE A 43 -17.22 12.90 -23.57
CA PHE A 43 -16.28 12.61 -24.66
C PHE A 43 -15.45 13.82 -25.13
N LEU A 44 -15.95 15.05 -24.95
CA LEU A 44 -15.32 16.33 -25.33
C LEU A 44 -14.80 17.13 -24.13
N GLY A 45 -15.14 16.72 -22.90
CA GLY A 45 -14.25 16.99 -21.81
C GLY A 45 -12.92 16.40 -22.26
N THR A 46 -11.98 17.26 -22.66
CA THR A 46 -10.57 16.89 -22.64
C THR A 46 -10.40 16.09 -21.35
N PRO A 47 -9.71 14.94 -21.34
CA PRO A 47 -9.16 14.51 -20.07
C PRO A 47 -8.40 15.76 -19.60
N ALA A 48 -8.98 16.54 -18.69
CA ALA A 48 -8.28 17.61 -18.01
C ALA A 48 -7.22 16.78 -17.35
N ASP A 49 -6.01 16.80 -17.93
CA ASP A 49 -4.99 15.76 -17.80
C ASP A 49 -5.24 15.13 -16.48
N ALA A 50 -5.88 13.96 -16.48
CA ALA A 50 -6.15 13.35 -15.22
C ALA A 50 -4.74 13.29 -14.67
N GLU A 51 -4.43 14.02 -13.61
CA GLU A 51 -3.22 13.83 -12.84
C GLU A 51 -3.30 12.45 -12.16
N ALA A 52 -3.98 11.46 -12.80
CA ALA A 52 -3.65 10.07 -12.96
C ALA A 52 -2.14 9.91 -13.11
N LEU A 53 -1.50 10.07 -11.95
CA LEU A 53 -0.55 9.13 -11.42
C LEU A 53 0.57 8.95 -12.44
N HIS A 54 1.45 9.94 -12.56
CA HIS A 54 2.73 9.74 -13.26
C HIS A 54 3.36 8.42 -12.80
N ASP A 55 3.99 7.70 -13.73
CA ASP A 55 4.81 6.53 -13.43
C ASP A 55 5.83 6.95 -12.36
N LEU A 56 5.59 6.55 -11.09
CA LEU A 56 6.39 7.04 -9.97
C LEU A 56 7.69 6.25 -10.02
N SER A 57 8.66 6.75 -10.79
CA SER A 57 10.04 6.23 -10.85
C SER A 57 10.83 6.34 -9.51
N GLY A 58 10.12 6.70 -8.43
CA GLY A 58 10.63 7.01 -7.11
C GLY A 58 11.00 8.48 -6.98
N TRP A 59 11.12 8.94 -5.73
CA TRP A 59 11.58 10.29 -5.45
C TRP A 59 13.09 10.43 -5.73
N PRO A 60 13.54 11.61 -6.23
CA PRO A 60 14.96 11.89 -6.36
C PRO A 60 15.62 11.87 -4.98
N ASP A 61 16.87 11.41 -4.91
CA ASP A 61 17.65 11.35 -3.67
C ASP A 61 17.08 10.53 -2.51
N ARG A 62 16.03 9.73 -2.76
CA ARG A 62 15.45 8.84 -1.75
C ARG A 62 16.49 7.89 -1.16
N MET A 63 16.31 7.59 0.11
CA MET A 63 17.17 6.70 0.86
C MET A 63 16.81 5.23 0.60
N GLY A 64 17.80 4.38 0.76
CA GLY A 64 17.67 2.94 0.60
C GLY A 64 18.57 2.18 1.57
N MET A 65 18.42 0.86 1.53
CA MET A 65 19.23 -0.09 2.29
C MET A 65 19.80 -1.10 1.30
N LEU A 66 21.09 -1.39 1.36
CA LEU A 66 21.72 -2.48 0.61
C LEU A 66 22.13 -3.57 1.60
N THR A 67 21.63 -4.78 1.44
CA THR A 67 22.00 -5.93 2.26
C THR A 67 22.80 -6.93 1.44
N ASP A 68 24.06 -7.11 1.80
CA ASP A 68 24.93 -8.11 1.23
C ASP A 68 24.81 -9.42 2.01
N LEU A 69 24.07 -10.38 1.45
CA LEU A 69 23.81 -11.66 2.11
C LEU A 69 25.06 -12.54 2.17
N THR A 70 26.10 -12.22 1.39
CA THR A 70 27.38 -12.94 1.40
C THR A 70 28.28 -12.53 2.57
N GLU A 71 27.95 -11.45 3.27
CA GLU A 71 28.67 -10.96 4.46
C GLU A 71 27.91 -11.29 5.76
N CYS A 72 26.63 -11.63 5.69
CA CYS A 72 25.78 -11.79 6.86
C CYS A 72 26.16 -13.05 7.66
N VAL A 73 26.52 -12.86 8.94
CA VAL A 73 26.93 -13.96 9.85
C VAL A 73 25.82 -14.45 10.78
N GLY A 74 24.59 -13.96 10.61
CA GLY A 74 23.45 -14.41 11.42
C GLY A 74 23.52 -14.02 12.91
N CYS A 75 24.22 -12.93 13.26
CA CYS A 75 24.40 -12.52 14.66
C CYS A 75 23.15 -11.95 15.35
N ARG A 76 22.06 -11.70 14.60
CA ARG A 76 20.79 -11.13 15.09
C ARG A 76 20.88 -9.77 15.80
N THR A 77 22.02 -9.08 15.79
CA THR A 77 22.16 -7.72 16.34
C THR A 77 21.20 -6.73 15.69
N CYS A 78 20.89 -6.93 14.40
CA CYS A 78 19.89 -6.14 13.68
C CYS A 78 18.45 -6.34 14.18
N GLU A 79 18.11 -7.49 14.77
CA GLU A 79 16.81 -7.71 15.43
C GLU A 79 16.77 -6.94 16.75
N SER A 80 17.80 -7.11 17.59
CA SER A 80 17.92 -6.43 18.89
C SER A 80 17.86 -4.90 18.75
N ALA A 81 18.65 -4.34 17.83
CA ALA A 81 18.64 -2.90 17.57
C ALA A 81 17.29 -2.41 17.03
N CYS A 82 16.58 -3.24 16.25
CA CYS A 82 15.24 -2.91 15.78
C CYS A 82 14.22 -2.89 16.93
N ASN A 83 14.28 -3.87 17.85
CA ASN A 83 13.41 -3.90 19.02
C ASN A 83 13.63 -2.67 19.91
N ALA A 84 14.89 -2.37 20.24
CA ALA A 84 15.23 -1.21 21.05
C ALA A 84 14.77 0.11 20.40
N ALA A 85 15.00 0.28 19.09
CA ALA A 85 14.65 1.50 18.37
C ALA A 85 13.13 1.74 18.22
N ASN A 86 12.31 0.69 18.34
CA ASN A 86 10.85 0.78 18.19
C ASN A 86 10.10 0.49 19.49
N GLY A 87 10.80 0.30 20.63
CA GLY A 87 10.18 -0.04 21.91
C GLY A 87 9.37 -1.34 21.87
N LEU A 88 9.82 -2.33 21.09
CA LEU A 88 9.15 -3.64 20.97
C LEU A 88 9.41 -4.50 22.22
N PRO A 89 8.49 -5.42 22.56
CA PRO A 89 8.67 -6.30 23.71
C PRO A 89 9.94 -7.16 23.61
N ALA A 90 10.37 -7.72 24.74
CA ALA A 90 11.46 -8.69 24.76
C ALA A 90 11.10 -9.89 23.86
N PRO A 91 12.07 -10.47 23.14
CA PRO A 91 11.80 -11.63 22.31
C PRO A 91 11.52 -12.85 23.19
N GLU A 92 10.69 -13.78 22.72
CA GLU A 92 10.46 -15.08 23.37
C GLU A 92 11.76 -15.88 23.52
N VAL A 93 12.66 -15.75 22.53
CA VAL A 93 13.98 -16.38 22.53
C VAL A 93 15.04 -15.27 22.50
N PRO A 94 15.97 -15.24 23.48
CA PRO A 94 17.08 -14.29 23.53
C PRO A 94 17.82 -14.13 22.20
N PHE A 95 18.35 -12.93 21.93
CA PHE A 95 18.94 -12.62 20.63
C PHE A 95 20.25 -13.36 20.32
N ASP A 96 20.97 -13.78 21.35
CA ASP A 96 22.20 -14.57 21.29
C ASP A 96 21.96 -16.07 21.06
N GLU A 97 20.75 -16.56 21.36
CA GLU A 97 20.36 -17.94 21.07
C GLU A 97 20.11 -18.19 19.58
N LYS A 98 20.62 -19.33 19.08
CA LYS A 98 20.55 -19.73 17.66
C LYS A 98 19.43 -20.74 17.35
N SER A 99 18.70 -21.21 18.37
CA SER A 99 17.55 -22.13 18.23
C SER A 99 16.47 -21.58 17.28
N VAL A 100 16.34 -20.25 17.20
CA VAL A 100 15.42 -19.58 16.25
C VAL A 100 15.66 -19.93 14.78
N PHE A 101 16.85 -20.46 14.43
CA PHE A 101 17.20 -20.85 13.07
C PHE A 101 16.76 -22.28 12.69
N GLU A 102 16.11 -23.00 13.59
CA GLU A 102 15.50 -24.31 13.32
C GLU A 102 14.25 -24.21 12.46
N ARG A 103 13.57 -23.06 12.49
CA ARG A 103 12.38 -22.78 11.68
C ARG A 103 12.50 -21.47 10.92
N ARG A 104 11.76 -21.36 9.82
CA ARG A 104 11.59 -20.09 9.11
C ARG A 104 10.66 -19.18 9.91
N ARG A 105 11.13 -17.98 10.23
CA ARG A 105 10.34 -16.94 10.89
C ARG A 105 9.93 -15.86 9.89
N ARG A 106 8.88 -15.11 10.23
CA ARG A 106 8.42 -13.90 9.52
C ARG A 106 8.31 -12.75 10.52
N PRO A 107 8.30 -11.48 10.05
CA PRO A 107 7.94 -10.36 10.91
C PRO A 107 6.56 -10.55 11.55
N THR A 108 6.43 -10.10 12.80
CA THR A 108 5.22 -10.13 13.62
C THR A 108 4.95 -8.74 14.19
N ALA A 109 3.84 -8.57 14.92
CA ALA A 109 3.55 -7.32 15.62
C ALA A 109 4.60 -6.98 16.71
N SER A 110 5.24 -8.00 17.29
CA SER A 110 6.30 -7.89 18.29
C SER A 110 7.73 -7.90 17.71
N ALA A 111 7.90 -8.18 16.41
CA ALA A 111 9.21 -8.23 15.76
C ALA A 111 9.13 -7.74 14.31
N TYR A 112 9.56 -6.50 14.05
CA TYR A 112 9.48 -5.89 12.71
C TYR A 112 10.51 -6.42 11.71
N THR A 113 11.48 -7.20 12.18
CA THR A 113 12.48 -7.85 11.37
C THR A 113 12.93 -9.15 12.03
N VAL A 114 13.26 -10.16 11.22
CA VAL A 114 13.82 -11.43 11.70
C VAL A 114 14.97 -11.88 10.78
N VAL A 115 15.87 -12.71 11.29
CA VAL A 115 16.95 -13.35 10.53
C VAL A 115 16.65 -14.84 10.41
N ASN A 116 16.79 -15.38 9.22
CA ASN A 116 16.62 -16.80 8.90
C ASN A 116 17.91 -17.38 8.31
N ARG A 117 18.16 -18.68 8.59
CA ARG A 117 19.35 -19.42 8.15
C ARG A 117 19.04 -20.36 6.98
N TYR A 118 19.71 -20.17 5.86
CA TYR A 118 19.57 -20.94 4.64
C TYR A 118 20.73 -21.91 4.45
N GLY A 119 20.57 -22.84 3.49
CA GLY A 119 21.61 -23.79 3.14
C GLY A 119 22.90 -23.11 2.67
N SER A 120 23.98 -23.89 2.67
CA SER A 120 25.31 -23.39 2.31
C SER A 120 25.51 -23.37 0.80
N PRO A 121 26.07 -22.28 0.22
CA PRO A 121 26.45 -22.25 -1.20
C PRO A 121 27.50 -23.30 -1.49
N LYS A 122 27.35 -24.03 -2.60
CA LYS A 122 28.42 -24.85 -3.21
C LYS A 122 29.11 -25.81 -2.22
N GLY A 123 28.40 -26.32 -1.21
CA GLY A 123 28.96 -27.24 -0.21
C GLY A 123 29.99 -26.62 0.75
N SER A 124 30.10 -25.30 0.82
CA SER A 124 31.10 -24.58 1.65
C SER A 124 30.99 -24.78 3.17
N GLY A 125 29.96 -25.49 3.66
CA GLY A 125 29.68 -25.67 5.08
C GLY A 125 29.09 -24.44 5.78
N ASN A 126 29.33 -23.23 5.27
CA ASN A 126 28.83 -21.99 5.87
C ASN A 126 27.40 -21.64 5.39
N PRO A 127 26.41 -21.50 6.29
CA PRO A 127 25.05 -21.16 5.92
C PRO A 127 24.95 -19.69 5.48
N ILE A 128 23.98 -19.39 4.60
CA ILE A 128 23.59 -18.01 4.30
C ILE A 128 22.56 -17.53 5.31
N TYR A 129 22.70 -16.29 5.77
CA TYR A 129 21.69 -15.66 6.61
C TYR A 129 20.99 -14.52 5.89
N ARG A 130 19.66 -14.53 5.93
CA ARG A 130 18.82 -13.48 5.35
C ARG A 130 18.02 -12.78 6.44
N LYS A 131 18.13 -11.44 6.45
CA LYS A 131 17.25 -10.57 7.20
C LYS A 131 15.95 -10.34 6.40
N VAL A 132 14.81 -10.58 7.04
CA VAL A 132 13.46 -10.43 6.48
C VAL A 132 12.76 -9.27 7.18
N GLN A 133 12.31 -8.30 6.40
CA GLN A 133 11.58 -7.09 6.83
C GLN A 133 10.79 -6.50 5.65
N CYS A 134 10.08 -5.39 5.88
CA CYS A 134 9.47 -4.61 4.79
C CYS A 134 10.54 -4.08 3.81
N ASN A 135 10.32 -4.27 2.51
CA ASN A 135 11.22 -3.78 1.47
C ASN A 135 11.00 -2.30 1.10
N HIS A 136 9.96 -1.65 1.65
CA HIS A 136 9.65 -0.24 1.36
C HIS A 136 9.60 0.04 -0.16
N CYS A 137 8.69 -0.65 -0.86
CA CYS A 137 8.54 -0.56 -2.32
C CYS A 137 8.41 0.90 -2.79
N GLU A 138 8.87 1.19 -4.01
CA GLU A 138 8.71 2.53 -4.59
C GLU A 138 7.25 2.87 -4.81
N GLU A 139 6.49 1.92 -5.37
CA GLU A 139 5.03 1.95 -5.46
C GLU A 139 4.42 0.83 -4.59
N PRO A 140 4.13 1.11 -3.30
CA PRO A 140 3.73 0.09 -2.36
C PRO A 140 2.30 -0.42 -2.60
N SER A 141 2.19 -1.71 -2.94
CA SER A 141 0.90 -2.41 -3.05
C SER A 141 0.08 -2.37 -1.76
N CYS A 142 0.73 -2.35 -0.58
CA CYS A 142 0.04 -2.23 0.69
C CYS A 142 -0.63 -0.85 0.89
N ALA A 143 -0.10 0.22 0.31
CA ALA A 143 -0.74 1.53 0.34
C ALA A 143 -1.90 1.59 -0.66
N SER A 144 -1.70 1.06 -1.86
CA SER A 144 -2.77 0.98 -2.87
C SER A 144 -3.96 0.13 -2.41
N ALA A 145 -3.71 -0.99 -1.72
CA ALA A 145 -4.77 -1.88 -1.24
C ALA A 145 -5.47 -1.38 0.04
N CYS A 146 -5.00 -0.30 0.67
CA CYS A 146 -5.55 0.16 1.94
C CYS A 146 -6.72 1.14 1.70
N PRO A 147 -7.97 0.78 2.05
CA PRO A 147 -9.13 1.62 1.75
C PRO A 147 -9.18 2.93 2.56
N VAL A 148 -8.45 2.99 3.67
CA VAL A 148 -8.40 4.15 4.59
C VAL A 148 -7.06 4.89 4.53
N ARG A 149 -6.20 4.54 3.57
CA ARG A 149 -4.89 5.19 3.38
C ARG A 149 -4.01 5.18 4.64
N ALA A 150 -4.05 4.08 5.41
CA ALA A 150 -3.20 3.87 6.58
C ALA A 150 -1.71 3.68 6.25
N TYR A 151 -1.34 3.62 4.96
CA TYR A 151 0.06 3.60 4.54
C TYR A 151 0.37 4.75 3.58
N THR A 152 1.52 5.37 3.79
CA THR A 152 1.99 6.48 2.96
C THR A 152 3.46 6.27 2.58
N LYS A 153 3.79 6.37 1.29
CA LYS A 153 5.17 6.41 0.80
C LYS A 153 5.71 7.82 1.01
N THR A 154 6.85 7.96 1.70
CA THR A 154 7.47 9.27 1.91
C THR A 154 8.52 9.58 0.83
N PRO A 155 8.83 10.87 0.60
CA PRO A 155 9.90 11.27 -0.31
C PRO A 155 11.28 10.70 0.07
N GLU A 156 11.52 10.52 1.36
CA GLU A 156 12.78 9.96 1.87
C GLU A 156 12.94 8.46 1.56
N GLY A 157 11.90 7.76 1.10
CA GLY A 157 11.92 6.33 0.76
C GLY A 157 11.07 5.41 1.65
N PRO A 158 10.97 5.62 2.97
CA PRO A 158 10.13 4.78 3.83
C PRO A 158 8.65 4.74 3.41
N VAL A 159 7.97 3.68 3.84
CA VAL A 159 6.51 3.52 3.71
C VAL A 159 6.01 3.46 5.14
N LEU A 160 5.32 4.50 5.58
CA LEU A 160 4.87 4.65 6.95
C LEU A 160 3.50 4.01 7.14
N TYR A 161 3.22 3.65 8.39
CA TYR A 161 1.94 3.12 8.84
C TYR A 161 1.35 4.12 9.83
N ASP A 162 0.09 4.49 9.62
CA ASP A 162 -0.70 5.30 10.52
C ASP A 162 -1.69 4.40 11.26
N LYS A 163 -1.53 4.32 12.58
CA LYS A 163 -2.36 3.48 13.44
C LYS A 163 -3.74 4.09 13.68
N ASP A 164 -3.89 5.41 13.60
CA ASP A 164 -5.08 6.12 14.05
C ASP A 164 -6.23 6.03 13.03
N VAL A 165 -5.90 5.75 11.77
CA VAL A 165 -6.89 5.51 10.70
C VAL A 165 -7.09 4.03 10.40
N CYS A 166 -6.27 3.15 10.97
CA CYS A 166 -6.30 1.72 10.67
C CYS A 166 -7.39 1.01 11.48
N PHE A 167 -8.25 0.26 10.78
CA PHE A 167 -9.27 -0.59 11.40
C PHE A 167 -8.98 -2.10 11.23
N GLY A 168 -7.76 -2.46 10.81
CA GLY A 168 -7.30 -3.84 10.84
C GLY A 168 -7.87 -4.81 9.79
N CYS A 169 -8.34 -4.34 8.62
CA CYS A 169 -8.91 -5.22 7.57
C CYS A 169 -7.95 -6.24 6.93
N ARG A 170 -6.64 -6.13 7.18
CA ARG A 170 -5.59 -7.06 6.71
C ARG A 170 -5.38 -7.16 5.19
N TYR A 171 -6.04 -6.34 4.36
CA TYR A 171 -5.82 -6.33 2.91
C TYR A 171 -4.36 -6.06 2.54
N CYS A 172 -3.69 -5.21 3.31
CA CYS A 172 -2.26 -4.94 3.16
C CYS A 172 -1.37 -6.18 3.34
N MET A 173 -1.78 -7.18 4.14
CA MET A 173 -1.04 -8.44 4.31
C MET A 173 -1.13 -9.32 3.07
N VAL A 174 -2.30 -9.34 2.42
CA VAL A 174 -2.56 -10.10 1.18
C VAL A 174 -1.87 -9.43 -0.01
N ALA A 175 -1.94 -8.10 -0.09
CA ALA A 175 -1.38 -7.33 -1.18
C ALA A 175 0.16 -7.29 -1.19
N CYS A 176 0.81 -7.50 -0.03
CA CYS A 176 2.26 -7.42 0.07
C CYS A 176 2.93 -8.70 -0.47
N PRO A 177 3.71 -8.65 -1.58
CA PRO A 177 4.37 -9.84 -2.13
C PRO A 177 5.45 -10.41 -1.20
N TYR A 178 5.86 -9.64 -0.18
CA TYR A 178 6.91 -10.00 0.76
C TYR A 178 6.36 -10.42 2.14
N TYR A 179 5.03 -10.46 2.32
CA TYR A 179 4.38 -10.81 3.59
C TYR A 179 4.88 -10.03 4.82
N ALA A 180 5.31 -8.77 4.60
CA ALA A 180 5.94 -7.96 5.63
C ALA A 180 4.98 -7.33 6.67
N PRO A 181 3.75 -6.89 6.31
CA PRO A 181 2.78 -6.44 7.29
C PRO A 181 2.35 -7.57 8.23
N ALA A 182 2.29 -7.28 9.52
CA ALA A 182 1.90 -8.21 10.56
C ALA A 182 0.73 -7.63 11.36
N TYR A 183 -0.34 -8.41 11.46
CA TYR A 183 -1.49 -8.07 12.30
C TYR A 183 -1.16 -8.33 13.78
N ASP A 184 -1.59 -7.41 14.63
CA ASP A 184 -1.53 -7.53 16.08
C ASP A 184 -2.77 -8.29 16.58
N TYR A 185 -2.57 -9.55 16.98
CA TYR A 185 -3.64 -10.43 17.44
C TYR A 185 -3.92 -10.28 18.95
N GLU A 186 -3.07 -9.56 19.68
CA GLU A 186 -3.18 -9.43 21.14
C GLU A 186 -4.15 -8.31 21.54
N SER A 187 -4.36 -7.32 20.68
CA SER A 187 -5.32 -6.24 20.92
C SER A 187 -6.65 -6.49 20.21
N ALA A 188 -7.67 -6.85 20.98
CA ALA A 188 -9.03 -7.02 20.47
C ALA A 188 -9.69 -5.68 20.09
N LEU A 189 -9.35 -4.59 20.79
CA LEU A 189 -10.00 -3.28 20.65
C LEU A 189 -9.20 -2.30 19.77
N GLU A 190 -7.90 -2.55 19.56
CA GLU A 190 -7.03 -1.71 18.74
C GLU A 190 -6.33 -2.55 17.67
N PRO A 191 -7.06 -3.04 16.66
CA PRO A 191 -6.50 -3.92 15.64
C PRO A 191 -5.52 -3.16 14.75
N ARG A 192 -4.23 -3.49 14.86
CA ARG A 192 -3.15 -2.82 14.11
C ARG A 192 -2.48 -3.75 13.13
N VAL A 193 -1.98 -3.21 12.02
CA VAL A 193 -1.14 -3.93 11.05
C VAL A 193 0.20 -3.24 10.89
N VAL A 194 1.15 -3.64 11.74
CA VAL A 194 2.45 -3.00 11.89
C VAL A 194 3.52 -3.68 11.03
N LYS A 195 4.64 -2.99 10.82
CA LYS A 195 5.79 -3.46 10.06
C LYS A 195 7.00 -2.55 10.30
N CYS A 196 8.15 -2.93 9.75
CA CYS A 196 9.32 -2.05 9.68
C CYS A 196 8.96 -0.65 9.15
N THR A 197 9.46 0.36 9.85
CA THR A 197 9.29 1.80 9.58
C THR A 197 10.50 2.40 8.86
N MET A 198 11.48 1.58 8.48
CA MET A 198 12.80 1.98 8.01
C MET A 198 13.51 2.97 8.94
N CYS A 199 13.14 3.00 10.23
CA CYS A 199 13.63 4.00 11.19
C CYS A 199 13.43 5.45 10.70
N HIS A 200 12.30 5.76 10.04
CA HIS A 200 12.04 7.07 9.44
C HIS A 200 12.34 8.26 10.39
N GLY A 201 11.96 8.19 11.67
CA GLY A 201 12.28 9.25 12.63
C GLY A 201 13.79 9.52 12.78
N ARG A 202 14.62 8.47 12.75
CA ARG A 202 16.09 8.60 12.78
C ARG A 202 16.62 9.20 11.48
N ILE A 203 16.08 8.79 10.33
CA ILE A 203 16.45 9.33 9.02
C ILE A 203 16.16 10.84 8.97
N LYS A 204 14.98 11.27 9.43
CA LYS A 204 14.60 12.70 9.50
C LYS A 204 15.52 13.52 10.40
N ALA A 205 16.07 12.91 11.45
CA ALA A 205 17.04 13.53 12.35
C ALA A 205 18.49 13.49 11.82
N GLY A 206 18.72 13.09 10.56
CA GLY A 206 20.06 12.97 9.96
C GLY A 206 20.84 11.72 10.40
N GLY A 207 20.23 10.83 11.17
CA GLY A 207 20.81 9.55 11.59
C GLY A 207 20.56 8.42 10.59
N ILE A 208 21.04 7.23 10.94
CA ILE A 208 20.87 6.01 10.14
C ILE A 208 19.94 5.00 10.83
N PRO A 209 19.32 4.08 10.08
CA PRO A 209 18.52 3.00 10.65
C PRO A 209 19.31 2.15 11.65
N ALA A 210 18.68 1.79 12.77
CA ALA A 210 19.34 1.10 13.88
C ALA A 210 20.00 -0.21 13.42
N CYS A 211 19.30 -0.99 12.59
CA CYS A 211 19.84 -2.25 12.04
C CYS A 211 21.06 -2.09 11.12
N ALA A 212 21.21 -0.96 10.42
CA ALA A 212 22.41 -0.66 9.64
C ALA A 212 23.57 -0.30 10.57
N GLY A 213 23.34 0.60 11.52
CA GLY A 213 24.37 1.05 12.47
C GLY A 213 24.84 -0.04 13.43
N SER A 214 24.02 -1.07 13.68
CA SER A 214 24.35 -2.16 14.59
C SER A 214 24.97 -3.38 13.91
N CYS A 215 25.19 -3.37 12.58
CA CYS A 215 25.68 -4.54 11.86
C CYS A 215 27.20 -4.68 12.06
N PRO A 216 27.70 -5.71 12.79
CA PRO A 216 29.12 -5.79 13.15
C PRO A 216 30.04 -6.06 11.95
N VAL A 217 29.48 -6.63 10.88
CA VAL A 217 30.21 -7.02 9.66
C VAL A 217 29.91 -6.11 8.47
N GLY A 218 29.14 -5.03 8.67
CA GLY A 218 28.82 -4.10 7.58
C GLY A 218 27.98 -4.71 6.44
N ALA A 219 27.28 -5.83 6.67
CA ALA A 219 26.41 -6.47 5.68
C ALA A 219 25.24 -5.57 5.26
N ILE A 220 24.85 -4.60 6.09
CA ILE A 220 23.73 -3.69 5.84
C ILE A 220 24.27 -2.27 5.68
N THR A 221 24.16 -1.70 4.48
CA THR A 221 24.58 -0.33 4.16
C THR A 221 23.35 0.56 3.96
N PHE A 222 23.37 1.77 4.52
CA PHE A 222 22.33 2.79 4.32
C PHE A 222 22.89 3.96 3.51
N GLY A 223 22.07 4.55 2.64
CA GLY A 223 22.45 5.71 1.83
C GLY A 223 21.43 6.04 0.76
N LYS A 224 21.75 6.98 -0.14
CA LYS A 224 20.92 7.27 -1.31
C LYS A 224 20.78 6.01 -2.17
N ARG A 225 19.55 5.65 -2.56
CA ARG A 225 19.27 4.40 -3.29
C ARG A 225 20.09 4.28 -4.58
N ASP A 226 20.23 5.37 -5.34
CA ASP A 226 20.98 5.36 -6.59
C ASP A 226 22.47 5.13 -6.38
N ALA A 227 23.03 5.65 -5.28
CA ALA A 227 24.41 5.36 -4.89
C ALA A 227 24.57 3.88 -4.48
N LEU A 228 23.60 3.33 -3.75
CA LEU A 228 23.59 1.92 -3.36
C LEU A 228 23.52 0.98 -4.56
N LEU A 229 22.72 1.30 -5.59
CA LEU A 229 22.70 0.55 -6.85
C LEU A 229 24.07 0.57 -7.55
N LYS A 230 24.75 1.73 -7.59
CA LYS A 230 26.10 1.83 -8.15
C LYS A 230 27.10 0.99 -7.37
N ILE A 231 27.03 1.02 -6.04
CA ILE A 231 27.87 0.19 -5.14
C ILE A 231 27.61 -1.29 -5.42
N ALA A 232 26.35 -1.70 -5.48
CA ALA A 232 25.95 -3.09 -5.72
C ALA A 232 26.46 -3.61 -7.06
N ARG A 233 26.26 -2.86 -8.16
CA ARG A 233 26.78 -3.23 -9.50
C ARG A 233 28.31 -3.27 -9.52
N ASN A 234 28.98 -2.39 -8.77
CA ASN A 234 30.44 -2.42 -8.67
C ASN A 234 30.94 -3.69 -7.93
N ARG A 235 30.28 -4.09 -6.84
CA ARG A 235 30.61 -5.33 -6.12
C ARG A 235 30.46 -6.56 -7.00
N ILE A 236 29.34 -6.67 -7.72
CA ILE A 236 29.10 -7.77 -8.68
C ILE A 236 30.21 -7.81 -9.73
N ARG A 237 30.51 -6.68 -10.39
CA ARG A 237 31.54 -6.62 -11.43
C ARG A 237 32.95 -6.92 -10.93
N LYS A 238 33.29 -6.51 -9.70
CA LYS A 238 34.62 -6.74 -9.11
C LYS A 238 34.82 -8.17 -8.64
N PHE A 239 33.74 -8.85 -8.23
CA PHE A 239 33.78 -10.22 -7.69
C PHE A 239 32.67 -11.10 -8.31
N PRO A 240 32.71 -11.35 -9.63
CA PRO A 240 31.63 -12.07 -10.33
C PRO A 240 31.41 -13.49 -9.80
N ASP A 241 32.46 -14.17 -9.31
CA ASP A 241 32.35 -15.52 -8.75
C ASP A 241 31.64 -15.57 -7.38
N ARG A 242 31.55 -14.42 -6.71
CA ARG A 242 30.96 -14.26 -5.37
C ARG A 242 29.47 -13.98 -5.42
N TYR A 243 28.98 -13.36 -6.50
CA TYR A 243 27.62 -12.84 -6.58
C TYR A 243 26.86 -13.44 -7.76
N VAL A 244 25.55 -13.62 -7.58
CA VAL A 244 24.62 -13.71 -8.69
C VAL A 244 24.58 -12.35 -9.38
N ASP A 245 24.61 -12.33 -10.71
CA ASP A 245 24.50 -11.11 -11.54
C ASP A 245 23.06 -10.56 -11.56
N GLN A 246 22.58 -10.19 -10.37
CA GLN A 246 21.26 -9.62 -10.12
C GLN A 246 21.30 -8.81 -8.83
N ILE A 247 20.71 -7.61 -8.85
CA ILE A 247 20.40 -6.84 -7.66
C ILE A 247 18.91 -6.99 -7.39
N TYR A 248 18.55 -7.75 -6.36
CA TYR A 248 17.15 -7.92 -6.00
C TYR A 248 16.62 -6.65 -5.33
N GLY A 249 15.43 -6.22 -5.71
CA GLY A 249 14.81 -4.95 -5.32
C GLY A 249 15.12 -3.81 -6.28
N GLU A 250 15.93 -4.05 -7.33
CA GLU A 250 16.15 -3.06 -8.37
C GLU A 250 14.87 -2.84 -9.18
N VAL A 251 14.20 -3.94 -9.57
CA VAL A 251 13.05 -3.94 -10.47
C VAL A 251 11.85 -4.72 -9.93
N GLU A 252 12.05 -5.59 -8.94
CA GLU A 252 11.00 -6.43 -8.41
C GLU A 252 9.83 -5.61 -7.83
N ALA A 253 8.63 -5.84 -8.36
CA ALA A 253 7.41 -5.08 -8.06
C ALA A 253 7.51 -3.56 -8.32
N GLY A 254 8.24 -3.15 -9.36
CA GLY A 254 8.48 -1.73 -9.68
C GLY A 254 9.67 -1.13 -8.91
N GLY A 255 10.43 -1.96 -8.20
CA GLY A 255 11.58 -1.55 -7.42
C GLY A 255 11.26 -1.26 -5.95
N THR A 256 12.28 -1.40 -5.11
CA THR A 256 12.17 -1.25 -3.66
C THR A 256 13.29 -0.41 -3.09
N SER A 257 13.05 0.25 -1.95
CA SER A 257 14.10 0.98 -1.24
C SER A 257 15.06 0.03 -0.50
N TRP A 258 14.71 -1.25 -0.34
CA TRP A 258 15.62 -2.30 0.15
C TRP A 258 16.18 -3.15 -0.99
N LEU A 259 17.50 -3.19 -1.13
CA LEU A 259 18.26 -3.88 -2.17
C LEU A 259 19.06 -5.03 -1.57
N TYR A 260 19.32 -6.07 -2.35
CA TYR A 260 20.07 -7.24 -1.89
C TYR A 260 21.10 -7.72 -2.90
N LEU A 261 22.24 -8.19 -2.38
CA LEU A 261 23.21 -9.01 -3.09
C LEU A 261 23.20 -10.42 -2.50
N SER A 262 23.41 -11.43 -3.35
CA SER A 262 23.43 -12.83 -2.94
C SER A 262 24.49 -13.59 -3.72
N GLY A 263 25.08 -14.61 -3.09
CA GLY A 263 25.99 -15.57 -3.75
C GLY A 263 25.29 -16.81 -4.31
N VAL A 264 23.98 -16.93 -4.10
CA VAL A 264 23.12 -17.99 -4.65
C VAL A 264 21.83 -17.39 -5.23
N PRO A 265 21.14 -18.09 -6.16
CA PRO A 265 19.87 -17.62 -6.70
C PRO A 265 18.88 -17.24 -5.60
N PHE A 266 18.22 -16.09 -5.73
CA PHE A 266 17.32 -15.53 -4.70
C PHE A 266 16.17 -16.47 -4.32
N GLY A 267 15.72 -17.34 -5.23
CA GLY A 267 14.70 -18.36 -4.95
C GLY A 267 15.15 -19.40 -3.90
N GLN A 268 16.45 -19.66 -3.74
CA GLN A 268 16.97 -20.53 -2.67
C GLN A 268 16.91 -19.87 -1.29
N LEU A 269 16.67 -18.56 -1.24
CA LEU A 269 16.65 -17.73 -0.05
C LEU A 269 15.23 -17.25 0.31
N ASP A 270 14.19 -17.93 -0.17
CA ASP A 270 12.76 -17.59 -0.02
C ASP A 270 12.41 -16.17 -0.49
N PHE A 271 13.15 -15.60 -1.45
CA PHE A 271 12.68 -14.38 -2.11
C PHE A 271 11.65 -14.77 -3.18
N PRO A 272 10.54 -14.02 -3.31
CA PRO A 272 9.61 -14.22 -4.41
C PRO A 272 10.30 -13.86 -5.73
N THR A 273 10.40 -14.82 -6.65
CA THR A 273 11.09 -14.65 -7.94
C THR A 273 10.13 -14.39 -9.10
N ASN A 274 8.84 -14.63 -8.92
CA ASN A 274 7.78 -14.44 -9.90
C ASN A 274 7.11 -13.06 -9.77
N LEU A 275 7.89 -12.01 -9.52
CA LEU A 275 7.37 -10.65 -9.41
C LEU A 275 7.47 -9.91 -10.74
N PRO A 276 6.47 -9.09 -11.10
CA PRO A 276 6.58 -8.22 -12.26
C PRO A 276 7.70 -7.19 -12.06
N ARG A 277 8.32 -6.75 -13.15
CA ARG A 277 9.28 -5.63 -13.15
C ARG A 277 8.59 -4.27 -12.96
N LYS A 278 7.29 -4.23 -13.24
CA LYS A 278 6.42 -3.06 -13.09
C LYS A 278 5.74 -3.06 -11.71
N PRO A 279 5.31 -1.89 -11.22
CA PRO A 279 4.49 -1.79 -10.01
C PRO A 279 3.26 -2.71 -10.09
N ILE A 280 2.98 -3.45 -9.01
CA ILE A 280 1.79 -4.33 -8.94
C ILE A 280 0.49 -3.51 -9.06
N VAL A 281 0.53 -2.24 -8.66
CA VAL A 281 -0.58 -1.28 -8.74
C VAL A 281 -1.00 -1.00 -10.19
N GLU A 282 -0.10 -1.18 -11.16
CA GLU A 282 -0.42 -0.97 -12.59
C GLU A 282 -1.52 -1.93 -13.08
N ASN A 283 -1.63 -3.11 -12.49
CA ASN A 283 -2.65 -4.10 -12.82
C ASN A 283 -4.09 -3.61 -12.54
N THR A 284 -4.27 -2.69 -11.59
CA THR A 284 -5.59 -2.15 -11.21
C THR A 284 -5.82 -0.73 -11.71
N LYS A 285 -4.75 -0.01 -12.07
CA LYS A 285 -4.79 1.40 -12.48
C LYS A 285 -5.75 1.66 -13.65
N GLY A 286 -5.70 0.83 -14.69
CA GLY A 286 -6.58 0.99 -15.86
C GLY A 286 -8.07 0.82 -15.53
N PHE A 287 -8.40 -0.19 -14.72
CA PHE A 287 -9.78 -0.39 -14.28
C PHE A 287 -10.26 0.76 -13.38
N LEU A 288 -9.44 1.18 -12.42
CA LEU A 288 -9.78 2.26 -11.49
C LEU A 288 -9.92 3.62 -12.19
N SER A 289 -9.17 3.87 -13.26
CA SER A 289 -9.35 5.09 -14.07
C SER A 289 -10.70 5.20 -14.76
N ALA A 290 -11.40 4.08 -14.98
CA ALA A 290 -12.74 4.07 -15.58
C ALA A 290 -13.86 4.30 -14.55
N VAL A 291 -13.59 4.15 -13.25
CA VAL A 291 -14.62 4.22 -12.19
C VAL A 291 -15.31 5.58 -12.13
N PRO A 292 -14.60 6.74 -12.16
CA PRO A 292 -15.27 8.05 -12.15
C PRO A 292 -16.20 8.24 -13.35
N LEU A 293 -15.80 7.74 -14.53
CA LEU A 293 -16.63 7.80 -15.74
C LEU A 293 -17.93 7.01 -15.56
N VAL A 294 -17.84 5.79 -15.03
CA VAL A 294 -19.02 4.95 -14.76
C VAL A 294 -19.93 5.60 -13.72
N LEU A 295 -19.37 6.12 -12.63
CA LEU A 295 -20.14 6.73 -11.54
C LEU A 295 -20.77 8.08 -11.90
N THR A 296 -20.28 8.76 -12.94
CA THR A 296 -20.86 10.03 -13.41
C THR A 296 -21.86 9.81 -14.53
N LEU A 297 -21.52 8.98 -15.51
CA LEU A 297 -22.37 8.75 -16.69
C LEU A 297 -23.64 7.97 -16.40
N TRP A 298 -23.55 6.88 -15.64
CA TRP A 298 -24.70 6.00 -15.42
C TRP A 298 -25.80 6.68 -14.61
N PRO A 299 -25.54 7.36 -13.48
CA PRO A 299 -26.57 8.11 -12.77
C PRO A 299 -27.19 9.23 -13.61
N ALA A 300 -26.38 9.95 -14.40
CA ALA A 300 -26.89 10.99 -15.29
C ALA A 300 -27.84 10.40 -16.36
N LEU A 301 -27.44 9.30 -17.00
CA LEU A 301 -28.26 8.59 -17.99
C LEU A 301 -29.54 8.04 -17.37
N LEU A 302 -29.45 7.35 -16.23
CA LEU A 302 -30.61 6.80 -15.54
C LEU A 302 -31.56 7.89 -15.04
N GLY A 303 -31.04 9.01 -14.56
CA GLY A 303 -31.83 10.18 -14.17
C GLY A 303 -32.59 10.78 -15.36
N LEU A 304 -31.94 10.89 -16.53
CA LEU A 304 -32.58 11.33 -17.77
C LEU A 304 -33.69 10.37 -18.22
N CYS A 305 -33.43 9.06 -18.18
CA CYS A 305 -34.42 8.03 -18.52
C CYS A 305 -35.62 8.06 -17.56
N TYR A 306 -35.38 8.22 -16.25
CA TYR A 306 -36.42 8.34 -15.24
C TYR A 306 -37.30 9.58 -15.48
N ALA A 307 -36.69 10.75 -15.69
CA ALA A 307 -37.43 11.98 -15.98
C ALA A 307 -38.25 11.88 -17.27
N ALA A 308 -37.72 11.20 -18.29
CA ALA A 308 -38.44 10.97 -19.55
C ALA A 308 -39.65 10.03 -19.37
N ASN A 309 -39.54 8.98 -18.56
CA ASN A 309 -40.65 8.07 -18.28
C ASN A 309 -41.74 8.72 -17.42
N LYS A 310 -41.36 9.44 -16.36
CA LYS A 310 -42.32 10.16 -15.52
C LYS A 310 -43.16 11.17 -16.32
N ASN A 311 -42.53 11.89 -17.26
CA ASN A 311 -43.23 12.83 -18.15
C ASN A 311 -44.22 12.15 -19.11
N LYS A 312 -44.08 10.85 -19.40
CA LYS A 312 -45.05 10.10 -20.21
C LYS A 312 -46.27 9.72 -19.38
N GLU A 313 -46.08 9.32 -18.12
CA GLU A 313 -47.16 8.96 -17.20
C GLU A 313 -48.02 10.16 -16.81
N GLU A 314 -47.44 11.35 -16.68
CA GLU A 314 -48.20 12.59 -16.39
C GLU A 314 -48.97 13.15 -17.60
N LYS A 315 -48.69 12.67 -18.82
CA LYS A 315 -49.31 13.16 -20.07
C LYS A 315 -50.26 12.14 -20.73
N GLY A 316 -50.36 10.92 -20.18
CA GLY A 316 -51.31 9.88 -20.59
C GLY A 316 -52.48 9.84 -19.63
#